data_AF-A0A7W4HGK5-F1
#
_entry.id   AF-A0A7W4HGK5-F1
#
_cell.length_a   1.000
_cell.length_b   1.000
_cell.length_c   1.000
_cell.angle_alpha   90.00
_cell.angle_beta   90.00
_cell.angle_gamma   90.00
#
_symmetry.space_group_name_H-M   'P 1'
#
loop_
_entity.id
_entity.type
_entity.pdbx_description
1 polymer ?
#
loop_
_entity_poly.entity_id
_entity_poly.type
_entity_poly.pdbx_seq_one_letter_code
_entity_poly.pdbx_strand_id
1 'polypeptide(L)'
;MKRILFCALSIFALASCDSPSPAPVKEVLGKDGKVHVLLSPDADIQDYGNGVYHFMYTDELFPKALSAFIAAHPELEVLAISGNASSLYGHNSGYFVVFKKRL
;
A
#
# COMPACT_ATOMS: atom_id res chain seq x y z
N MET A 1 -5.30 -45.92 38.02
CA MET A 1 -5.80 -44.94 39.00
C MET A 1 -5.10 -43.61 38.76
N LYS A 2 -5.87 -42.51 38.88
CA LYS A 2 -5.50 -41.08 39.00
C LYS A 2 -4.79 -40.36 37.83
N ARG A 3 -5.59 -39.48 37.21
CA ARG A 3 -5.25 -38.33 36.36
C ARG A 3 -4.54 -37.26 37.20
N ILE A 4 -3.52 -36.59 36.65
CA ILE A 4 -3.20 -35.21 37.02
C ILE A 4 -2.96 -34.40 35.73
N LEU A 5 -3.95 -33.55 35.51
CA LEU A 5 -4.10 -32.50 34.53
C LEU A 5 -3.08 -31.38 34.84
N PHE A 6 -2.18 -31.05 33.92
CA PHE A 6 -1.49 -29.76 33.93
C PHE A 6 -2.13 -28.87 32.86
N CYS A 7 -3.19 -28.17 33.27
CA CYS A 7 -3.54 -26.89 32.69
C CYS A 7 -2.46 -25.89 33.08
N ALA A 8 -1.69 -25.41 32.11
CA ALA A 8 -0.92 -24.19 32.27
C ALA A 8 -0.97 -23.40 30.97
N LEU A 9 -1.94 -22.50 30.96
CA LEU A 9 -1.91 -21.17 30.35
C LEU A 9 -1.31 -21.06 28.94
N SER A 10 -2.22 -21.06 27.97
CA SER A 10 -2.43 -19.94 27.04
C SER A 10 -1.44 -18.78 27.17
N ILE A 11 -0.48 -18.70 26.26
CA ILE A 11 0.09 -17.42 25.84
C ILE A 11 -0.47 -17.15 24.45
N PHE A 12 -1.71 -16.62 24.45
CA PHE A 12 -2.20 -15.79 23.36
C PHE A 12 -1.29 -14.56 23.32
N ALA A 13 -0.22 -14.61 22.54
CA ALA A 13 0.54 -13.41 22.19
C ALA A 13 -0.27 -12.63 21.13
N LEU A 14 -1.35 -11.97 21.56
CA LEU A 14 -1.91 -10.84 20.86
C LEU A 14 -1.18 -9.61 21.38
N ALA A 15 -0.10 -9.22 20.71
CA ALA A 15 0.56 -7.96 20.98
C ALA A 15 0.84 -7.25 19.66
N SER A 16 -0.07 -6.32 19.36
CA SER A 16 0.10 -5.13 18.53
C SER A 16 0.57 -5.36 17.09
N CYS A 17 -0.38 -5.54 16.17
CA CYS A 17 -0.24 -4.85 14.90
C CYS A 17 -0.44 -3.37 15.22
N ASP A 18 0.66 -2.62 15.39
CA ASP A 18 0.61 -1.17 15.26
C ASP A 18 -0.04 -0.90 13.90
N SER A 19 -1.27 -0.39 13.93
CA SER A 19 -1.88 0.14 12.73
C SER A 19 -1.01 1.31 12.31
N PRO A 20 -0.45 1.34 11.08
CA PRO A 20 0.23 2.53 10.62
C PRO A 20 -0.80 3.66 10.67
N SER A 21 -0.54 4.65 11.53
CA SER A 21 -1.19 5.94 11.43
C SER A 21 -1.08 6.38 9.96
N PRO A 22 -2.16 6.81 9.29
CA PRO A 22 -2.04 7.30 7.93
C PRO A 22 -1.06 8.46 7.95
N ALA A 23 0.08 8.27 7.28
CA ALA A 23 1.13 9.28 7.24
C ALA A 23 0.54 10.50 6.52
N PRO A 24 0.54 11.69 7.15
CA PRO A 24 -0.04 12.86 6.53
C PRO A 24 0.80 13.20 5.30
N VAL A 25 0.13 13.31 4.16
CA VAL A 25 0.66 13.85 2.91
C VAL A 25 1.51 15.08 3.23
N LYS A 26 2.82 15.02 2.97
CA LYS A 26 3.75 16.08 3.36
C LYS A 26 4.15 16.86 2.11
N GLU A 27 3.64 18.07 1.98
CA GLU A 27 4.08 18.97 0.91
C GLU A 27 5.47 19.53 1.25
N VAL A 28 6.42 19.42 0.33
CA VAL A 28 7.77 19.98 0.47
C VAL A 28 8.08 20.88 -0.72
N LEU A 29 8.51 22.10 -0.42
CA LEU A 29 8.99 23.04 -1.44
C LEU A 29 10.34 22.54 -1.98
N GLY A 30 10.35 22.17 -3.26
CA GLY A 30 11.56 21.73 -3.95
C GLY A 30 12.51 22.88 -4.23
N LYS A 31 13.76 22.55 -4.52
CA LYS A 31 14.80 23.52 -4.93
C LYS A 31 14.46 24.27 -6.23
N ASP A 32 13.47 23.78 -6.98
CA ASP A 32 12.89 24.37 -8.18
C ASP A 32 11.74 25.34 -7.89
N GLY A 33 11.41 25.59 -6.61
CA GLY A 33 10.32 26.45 -6.20
C GLY A 33 8.93 25.84 -6.38
N LYS A 34 8.83 24.54 -6.70
CA LYS A 34 7.55 23.83 -6.84
C LYS A 34 7.20 23.09 -5.55
N VAL A 35 5.90 23.00 -5.27
CA VAL A 35 5.41 22.13 -4.20
C VAL A 35 5.47 20.69 -4.68
N HIS A 36 6.37 19.90 -4.11
CA HIS A 36 6.42 18.46 -4.32
C HIS A 36 5.57 17.82 -3.23
N VAL A 37 4.52 17.14 -3.64
CA VAL A 37 3.75 16.30 -2.73
C VAL A 37 4.62 15.07 -2.43
N LEU A 38 5.20 15.00 -1.23
CA LEU A 38 5.75 13.72 -0.74
C LEU A 38 4.57 12.86 -0.35
N LEU A 39 4.08 12.13 -1.35
CA LEU A 39 3.35 10.90 -1.10
C LEU A 39 4.36 10.00 -0.40
N SER A 40 4.10 9.63 0.86
CA SER A 40 4.81 8.50 1.44
C SER A 40 4.43 7.33 0.55
N PRO A 41 5.34 6.85 -0.32
CA PRO A 41 4.96 6.08 -1.51
C PRO A 41 4.09 4.88 -1.12
N ASP A 42 4.32 4.32 0.06
CA ASP A 42 3.65 3.11 0.53
C ASP A 42 2.48 3.35 1.50
N ALA A 43 2.25 4.58 1.98
CA ALA A 43 1.26 4.81 3.04
C ALA A 43 -0.18 4.51 2.59
N ASP A 44 -0.47 4.70 1.30
CA ASP A 44 -1.78 4.47 0.70
C ASP A 44 -1.73 3.45 -0.47
N ILE A 45 -0.69 2.60 -0.48
CA ILE A 45 -0.60 1.45 -1.38
C ILE A 45 -0.78 0.17 -0.57
N GLN A 46 -1.80 -0.61 -0.90
CA GLN A 46 -2.02 -1.91 -0.29
C GLN A 46 -1.41 -3.02 -1.15
N ASP A 47 -0.49 -3.79 -0.60
CA ASP A 47 0.01 -5.03 -1.20
C ASP A 47 -0.92 -6.20 -0.84
N TYR A 48 -1.57 -6.77 -1.85
CA TYR A 48 -2.42 -7.97 -1.72
C TYR A 48 -1.62 -9.27 -1.92
N GLY A 49 -0.31 -9.19 -2.08
CA GLY A 49 0.57 -10.29 -2.43
C GLY A 49 0.46 -10.67 -3.91
N ASN A 50 1.30 -11.62 -4.33
CA ASN A 50 1.32 -12.17 -5.70
C ASN A 50 1.47 -11.10 -6.79
N GLY A 51 2.14 -9.98 -6.48
CA GLY A 51 2.34 -8.87 -7.39
C GLY A 51 1.13 -7.96 -7.58
N VAL A 52 0.06 -8.10 -6.80
CA VAL A 52 -1.14 -7.27 -6.90
C VAL A 52 -1.10 -6.16 -5.84
N TYR A 53 -1.15 -4.92 -6.31
CA TYR A 53 -1.14 -3.73 -5.46
C TYR A 53 -2.37 -2.89 -5.74
N HIS A 54 -2.93 -2.24 -4.72
CA HIS A 54 -3.99 -1.26 -4.87
C HIS A 54 -3.50 0.11 -4.43
N PHE A 55 -3.43 1.03 -5.38
CA PHE A 55 -3.07 2.43 -5.17
C PHE A 55 -4.34 3.19 -4.85
N MET A 56 -4.50 3.66 -3.61
CA MET A 56 -5.66 4.45 -3.17
C MET A 56 -5.54 5.93 -3.59
N TYR A 57 -5.07 6.16 -4.83
CA TYR A 57 -4.90 7.47 -5.43
C TYR A 57 -5.75 7.56 -6.69
N THR A 58 -6.34 8.73 -6.94
CA THR A 58 -7.14 9.00 -8.14
C THR A 58 -6.53 10.12 -8.96
N ASP A 59 -7.08 10.34 -10.15
CA ASP A 59 -6.79 11.49 -11.01
C ASP A 59 -5.28 11.69 -11.22
N GLU A 60 -4.80 12.92 -11.03
CA GLU A 60 -3.40 13.30 -11.22
C GLU A 60 -2.45 12.82 -10.12
N LEU A 61 -2.97 12.27 -9.01
CA LEU A 61 -2.15 11.71 -7.93
C LEU A 61 -1.72 10.28 -8.25
N PHE A 62 -2.56 9.47 -8.90
CA PHE A 62 -2.22 8.10 -9.29
C PHE A 62 -0.93 8.00 -10.12
N PRO A 63 -0.75 8.72 -11.24
CA PRO A 63 0.47 8.61 -12.02
C PRO A 63 1.71 9.09 -11.27
N LYS A 64 1.58 10.08 -10.37
CA LYS A 64 2.68 10.56 -9.51
C LYS A 64 3.09 9.47 -8.51
N ALA A 65 2.12 8.85 -7.85
CA ALA A 65 2.34 7.74 -6.92
C ALA A 65 2.96 6.52 -7.61
N LEU A 66 2.42 6.10 -8.76
CA LEU A 66 2.95 4.98 -9.54
C LEU A 66 4.39 5.24 -10.00
N SER A 67 4.70 6.45 -10.45
CA SER A 67 6.06 6.82 -10.84
C SER A 67 7.04 6.72 -9.66
N ALA A 68 6.64 7.20 -8.48
CA ALA A 68 7.48 7.12 -7.28
C ALA A 68 7.70 5.67 -6.83
N PHE A 69 6.64 4.85 -6.85
CA PHE A 69 6.72 3.43 -6.52
C PHE A 69 7.66 2.66 -7.44
N ILE A 70 7.55 2.83 -8.76
CA ILE A 70 8.44 2.17 -9.73
C ILE A 70 9.90 2.60 -9.53
N ALA A 71 10.15 3.88 -9.20
CA ALA A 71 11.50 4.37 -8.92
C ALA A 71 12.10 3.75 -7.65
N ALA A 72 11.27 3.48 -6.64
CA ALA A 72 11.68 2.82 -5.40
C ALA A 72 11.84 1.29 -5.54
N HIS A 73 11.15 0.68 -6.51
CA HIS A 73 11.14 -0.76 -6.77
C HIS A 73 11.66 -1.09 -8.19
N PRO A 74 12.96 -0.85 -8.48
CA PRO A 74 13.53 -1.07 -9.81
C PRO A 74 13.50 -2.54 -10.23
N GLU A 75 13.33 -3.47 -9.29
CA GLU A 75 13.16 -4.91 -9.52
C GLU A 75 11.78 -5.29 -10.06
N LEU A 76 10.82 -4.37 -10.11
CA LEU A 76 9.45 -4.63 -10.56
C LEU A 76 9.16 -4.08 -11.97
N GLU A 77 8.28 -4.77 -12.69
CA GLU A 77 7.78 -4.39 -14.01
C GLU A 77 6.24 -4.40 -13.98
N VAL A 78 5.63 -3.32 -14.44
CA VAL A 78 4.17 -3.20 -14.54
C VAL A 78 3.66 -4.12 -15.64
N LEU A 79 2.68 -4.96 -15.31
CA LEU A 79 2.00 -5.86 -16.23
C LEU A 79 0.62 -5.36 -16.63
N ALA A 80 -0.15 -4.87 -15.67
CA ALA A 80 -1.52 -4.45 -15.89
C ALA A 80 -1.93 -3.36 -14.90
N ILE A 81 -2.85 -2.51 -15.32
CA ILE A 81 -3.48 -1.48 -14.50
C ILE A 81 -4.99 -1.56 -14.73
N SER A 82 -5.77 -1.55 -13.65
CA SER A 82 -7.24 -1.52 -13.70
C SER A 82 -7.78 -0.54 -12.67
N GLY A 83 -8.79 0.25 -13.03
CA GLY A 83 -9.49 1.09 -12.07
C GLY A 83 -10.30 0.24 -11.07
N ASN A 84 -10.28 0.63 -9.80
CA ASN A 84 -11.22 0.12 -8.80
C ASN A 84 -12.51 0.94 -8.91
N ALA A 85 -13.29 0.68 -9.96
CA ALA A 85 -14.54 1.38 -10.23
C ALA A 85 -15.55 1.08 -9.11
N SER A 86 -15.73 2.01 -8.18
CA SER A 86 -16.60 1.84 -7.01
C SER A 86 -17.91 2.65 -7.08
N SER A 87 -18.19 3.34 -8.19
CA SER A 87 -19.40 4.16 -8.29
C SER A 87 -20.20 3.97 -9.58
N LEU A 88 -21.53 4.04 -9.43
CA LEU A 88 -22.55 4.14 -10.50
C LEU A 88 -22.31 5.31 -11.48
N TYR A 89 -21.38 6.22 -11.17
CA TYR A 89 -21.09 7.44 -11.93
C TYR A 89 -19.69 7.44 -12.58
N GLY A 90 -18.96 6.31 -12.58
CA GLY A 90 -17.71 6.16 -13.34
C GLY A 90 -16.46 6.74 -12.69
N HIS A 91 -16.50 7.05 -11.39
CA HIS A 91 -15.31 7.44 -10.64
C HIS A 91 -14.63 6.23 -10.01
N ASN A 92 -13.32 6.11 -10.21
CA ASN A 92 -12.45 5.14 -9.55
C ASN A 92 -12.12 5.66 -8.14
N SER A 93 -12.12 4.77 -7.15
CA SER A 93 -11.59 5.08 -5.80
C SER A 93 -10.13 4.70 -5.62
N GLY A 94 -9.46 4.34 -6.72
CA GLY A 94 -8.09 3.86 -6.76
C GLY A 94 -7.84 2.99 -7.98
N TYR A 95 -6.64 2.42 -8.07
CA TYR A 95 -6.22 1.57 -9.18
C TYR A 95 -5.52 0.32 -8.66
N PHE A 96 -5.94 -0.84 -9.17
CA PHE A 96 -5.14 -2.06 -9.07
C PHE A 96 -4.02 -2.03 -10.08
N VAL A 97 -2.81 -2.35 -9.65
CA VAL A 97 -1.62 -2.48 -10.49
C VAL A 97 -1.01 -3.84 -10.23
N VAL A 98 -0.76 -4.59 -11.30
CA VAL A 98 -0.09 -5.89 -11.23
C VAL A 98 1.35 -5.72 -11.66
N PHE A 99 2.28 -6.18 -10.84
CA PHE A 99 3.71 -6.22 -11.12
C PHE A 99 4.23 -7.64 -11.22
N LYS A 100 5.29 -7.83 -11.98
CA LYS A 100 6.19 -9.00 -11.88
C LYS A 100 7.59 -8.55 -11.52
N LYS A 101 8.39 -9.49 -11.02
CA LYS A 101 9.83 -9.28 -10.86
C LYS A 101 10.52 -9.26 -12.23
N ARG A 102 11.44 -8.32 -12.43
CA ARG A 102 12.36 -8.30 -13.57
C ARG A 102 13.36 -9.45 -13.41
N LEU A 103 13.60 -10.17 -14.51
CA LEU A 103 14.60 -11.24 -14.60
C LEU A 103 16.02 -10.64 -14.65
#